data_AF-A0A9E3Z7Z5-F1
#
_entry.id   AF-A0A9E3Z7Z5-F1
#
_cell.length_a   1.000
_cell.length_b   1.000
_cell.length_c   1.000
_cell.angle_alpha   90.00
_cell.angle_beta   90.00
_cell.angle_gamma   90.00
#
_symmetry.space_group_name_H-M   'P 1'
#
loop_
_entity.id
_entity.type
_entity.pdbx_description
1 polymer ?
#
loop_
_entity_poly.entity_id
_entity_poly.type
_entity_poly.pdbx_seq_one_letter_code
_entity_poly.pdbx_strand_id
1 'polypeptide(L)'
;MQPPYLLFLGDVQDQLAAKTARGIVDWRPDWVVGQLRLEGCKADIGVPDRSIDEARGEGAGTLVLGVVNSGGTMPEHWAGTIVAAIEAGMDVMSGLHMRLSDVPAIKAAADRHGAELLDVRHPTRTFRTGTGKKRTGRRILAVGTDCSCGKKYTALAMEAALRARGLKADFRATGQTGIMIATRGVAVDAVVADFISGAVEWLTPDNDPDHYDCVEGQGSLFHPAFAGVSLGLLHGAQPDFLILCHEPTRTHMRGLPHQPLPDLETCLETNLQLARLTNPDVRPLGLSINTSNLSKDEAHAYLKAVSDEMNLPAVDHFLTGMDALVDALP
;
A
#
# COMPACT_ATOMS: atom_id res chain seq x y z
N MET A 1 -2.15 17.56 2.04
CA MET A 1 -3.59 17.23 2.16
C MET A 1 -3.96 16.68 3.52
N GLN A 2 -5.15 17.06 4.01
CA GLN A 2 -5.55 16.88 5.40
C GLN A 2 -6.88 16.11 5.51
N PRO A 3 -6.96 15.10 6.41
CA PRO A 3 -8.25 14.53 6.79
C PRO A 3 -9.09 15.57 7.55
N PRO A 4 -10.42 15.42 7.63
CA PRO A 4 -11.22 14.30 7.12
C PRO A 4 -11.38 14.23 5.59
N TYR A 5 -11.68 13.04 5.08
CA TYR A 5 -11.76 12.68 3.67
C TYR A 5 -13.18 12.31 3.26
N LEU A 6 -13.59 12.81 2.09
CA LEU A 6 -14.71 12.26 1.32
C LEU A 6 -14.15 11.30 0.26
N LEU A 7 -14.56 10.03 0.30
CA LEU A 7 -14.05 9.01 -0.61
C LEU A 7 -14.91 8.92 -1.87
N PHE A 8 -14.41 9.43 -2.99
CA PHE A 8 -15.11 9.41 -4.27
C PHE A 8 -14.93 8.09 -5.00
N LEU A 9 -16.05 7.41 -5.27
CA LEU A 9 -16.10 6.14 -5.98
C LEU A 9 -16.52 6.28 -7.45
N GLY A 10 -16.98 7.46 -7.87
CA GLY A 10 -17.53 7.63 -9.22
C GLY A 10 -18.69 6.66 -9.46
N ASP A 11 -18.75 6.09 -10.65
CA ASP A 11 -19.73 5.12 -11.15
C ASP A 11 -19.12 3.73 -11.38
N VAL A 12 -18.09 3.35 -10.61
CA VAL A 12 -17.39 2.08 -10.81
C VAL A 12 -18.30 0.87 -10.63
N GLN A 13 -18.16 -0.11 -11.52
CA GLN A 13 -19.01 -1.30 -11.59
C GLN A 13 -18.50 -2.49 -10.77
N ASP A 14 -17.24 -2.46 -10.34
CA ASP A 14 -16.55 -3.56 -9.66
C ASP A 14 -16.08 -3.11 -8.28
N GLN A 15 -16.37 -3.91 -7.25
CA GLN A 15 -15.90 -3.68 -5.89
C GLN A 15 -14.37 -3.62 -5.80
N LEU A 16 -13.65 -4.38 -6.64
CA LEU A 16 -12.19 -4.40 -6.64
C LEU A 16 -11.59 -3.07 -7.11
N ALA A 17 -12.33 -2.30 -7.93
CA ALA A 17 -11.92 -0.97 -8.35
C ALA A 17 -11.83 -0.01 -7.15
N ALA A 18 -12.66 -0.18 -6.13
CA ALA A 18 -12.69 0.64 -4.92
C ALA A 18 -11.68 0.21 -3.83
N LYS A 19 -10.70 -0.64 -4.17
CA LYS A 19 -9.69 -1.13 -3.20
C LYS A 19 -8.90 -0.01 -2.50
N THR A 20 -8.74 1.13 -3.17
CA THR A 20 -8.03 2.29 -2.59
C THR A 20 -8.87 2.89 -1.47
N ALA A 21 -10.13 3.21 -1.74
CA ALA A 21 -11.08 3.69 -0.73
C ALA A 21 -11.27 2.69 0.41
N ARG A 22 -11.50 1.41 0.09
CA ARG A 22 -11.60 0.32 1.09
C ARG A 22 -10.37 0.31 2.01
N GLY A 23 -9.17 0.39 1.43
CA GLY A 23 -7.94 0.42 2.20
C GLY A 23 -7.81 1.64 3.11
N ILE A 24 -8.39 2.79 2.76
CA ILE A 24 -8.42 3.96 3.66
C ILE A 24 -9.41 3.70 4.80
N VAL A 25 -10.60 3.19 4.51
CA VAL A 25 -11.59 2.85 5.54
C VAL A 25 -11.04 1.83 6.55
N ASP A 26 -10.39 0.76 6.07
CA ASP A 26 -9.88 -0.30 6.93
C ASP A 26 -8.80 0.18 7.92
N TRP A 27 -8.01 1.19 7.53
CA TRP A 27 -6.80 1.61 8.26
C TRP A 27 -6.87 3.01 8.87
N ARG A 28 -7.79 3.84 8.39
CA ARG A 28 -8.02 5.23 8.82
C ARG A 28 -9.54 5.51 8.84
N PRO A 29 -10.36 4.70 9.54
CA PRO A 29 -11.80 4.92 9.58
C PRO A 29 -12.13 6.31 10.16
N ASP A 30 -11.37 6.78 11.15
CA ASP A 30 -11.55 8.09 11.78
C ASP A 30 -11.23 9.28 10.85
N TRP A 31 -10.63 9.02 9.69
CA TRP A 31 -10.37 10.04 8.68
C TRP A 31 -11.51 10.14 7.66
N VAL A 32 -12.50 9.25 7.65
CA VAL A 32 -13.49 9.16 6.58
C VAL A 32 -14.84 9.70 7.07
N VAL A 33 -15.37 10.72 6.38
CA VAL A 33 -16.73 11.23 6.67
C VAL A 33 -17.81 10.45 5.92
N GLY A 34 -17.46 9.90 4.75
CA GLY A 34 -18.39 9.14 3.93
C GLY A 34 -17.82 8.79 2.55
N GLN A 35 -18.70 8.22 1.73
CA GLN A 35 -18.44 7.89 0.34
C GLN A 35 -19.31 8.75 -0.58
N LEU A 36 -18.78 9.11 -1.75
CA LEU A 36 -19.54 9.79 -2.81
C LEU A 36 -19.58 8.89 -4.04
N ARG A 37 -20.80 8.52 -4.45
CA ARG A 37 -21.09 7.66 -5.60
C ARG A 37 -21.88 8.43 -6.64
N LEU A 38 -21.55 8.21 -7.90
CA LEU A 38 -22.37 8.68 -9.03
C LEU A 38 -23.44 7.65 -9.38
N GLU A 39 -24.42 8.07 -10.17
CA GLU A 39 -25.46 7.18 -10.67
C GLU A 39 -24.86 5.94 -11.36
N GLY A 40 -25.40 4.76 -11.03
CA GLY A 40 -24.93 3.49 -11.58
C GLY A 40 -23.73 2.86 -10.86
N CYS A 41 -23.12 3.53 -9.86
CA CYS A 41 -22.04 2.93 -9.07
C CYS A 41 -22.52 1.67 -8.34
N LYS A 42 -21.75 0.58 -8.46
CA LYS A 42 -22.04 -0.70 -7.78
C LYS A 42 -21.10 -1.01 -6.63
N ALA A 43 -19.96 -0.32 -6.56
CA ALA A 43 -19.07 -0.47 -5.41
C ALA A 43 -19.67 0.22 -4.18
N ASP A 44 -19.44 -0.39 -3.03
CA ASP A 44 -19.84 0.15 -1.73
C ASP A 44 -18.70 -0.08 -0.76
N ILE A 45 -18.21 0.98 -0.11
CA ILE A 45 -17.17 0.87 0.91
C ILE A 45 -17.73 0.83 2.34
N GLY A 46 -19.04 0.63 2.50
CA GLY A 46 -19.66 0.33 3.79
C GLY A 46 -19.64 1.50 4.77
N VAL A 47 -19.49 2.73 4.27
CA VAL A 47 -19.61 3.97 5.03
C VAL A 47 -20.79 4.77 4.48
N PRO A 48 -21.34 5.75 5.23
CA PRO A 48 -22.49 6.51 4.75
C PRO A 48 -22.23 7.24 3.44
N ASP A 49 -23.23 7.29 2.55
CA ASP A 49 -23.19 8.20 1.42
C ASP A 49 -23.27 9.65 1.91
N ARG A 50 -22.46 10.52 1.29
CA ARG A 50 -22.41 11.96 1.56
C ARG A 50 -22.30 12.73 0.27
N SER A 51 -23.13 13.76 0.13
CA SER A 51 -22.89 14.82 -0.84
C SER A 51 -21.66 15.64 -0.46
N ILE A 52 -21.15 16.43 -1.42
CA ILE A 52 -20.02 17.33 -1.20
C ILE A 52 -20.33 18.34 -0.07
N ASP A 53 -21.53 18.92 -0.08
CA ASP A 53 -21.93 19.92 0.91
C ASP A 53 -22.06 19.32 2.32
N GLU A 54 -22.66 18.14 2.44
CA GLU A 54 -22.74 17.42 3.73
C GLU A 54 -21.36 17.08 4.25
N ALA A 55 -20.51 16.47 3.41
CA ALA A 55 -19.15 16.11 3.78
C ALA A 55 -18.33 17.35 4.18
N ARG A 56 -18.49 18.47 3.48
CA ARG A 56 -17.82 19.73 3.84
C ARG A 56 -18.33 20.29 5.17
N GLY A 57 -19.63 20.22 5.41
CA GLY A 57 -20.25 20.58 6.68
C GLY A 57 -19.78 19.72 7.85
N GLU A 58 -19.45 18.46 7.59
CA GLU A 58 -18.82 17.52 8.53
C GLU A 58 -17.29 17.69 8.63
N GLY A 59 -16.72 18.68 7.93
CA GLY A 59 -15.32 19.09 8.05
C GLY A 59 -14.38 18.46 7.03
N ALA A 60 -14.87 17.72 6.03
CA ALA A 60 -14.01 17.13 5.00
C ALA A 60 -13.13 18.20 4.33
N GLY A 61 -11.82 18.00 4.39
CA GLY A 61 -10.80 18.87 3.79
C GLY A 61 -10.33 18.38 2.43
N THR A 62 -10.54 17.10 2.11
CA THR A 62 -10.03 16.51 0.87
C THR A 62 -11.03 15.54 0.25
N LEU A 63 -11.27 15.69 -1.06
CA LEU A 63 -11.89 14.68 -1.91
C LEU A 63 -10.81 13.69 -2.38
N VAL A 64 -10.95 12.41 -2.04
CA VAL A 64 -9.99 11.38 -2.47
C VAL A 64 -10.64 10.54 -3.57
N LEU A 65 -10.01 10.48 -4.75
CA LEU A 65 -10.39 9.55 -5.81
C LEU A 65 -9.99 8.13 -5.36
N GLY A 66 -10.95 7.44 -4.74
CA GLY A 66 -10.76 6.19 -4.03
C GLY A 66 -10.79 4.94 -4.91
N VAL A 67 -10.60 5.11 -6.22
CA VAL A 67 -10.81 4.08 -7.23
C VAL A 67 -9.63 3.93 -8.18
N VAL A 68 -9.53 2.75 -8.78
CA VAL A 68 -8.58 2.44 -9.84
C VAL A 68 -9.31 1.86 -11.05
N ASN A 69 -8.85 2.19 -12.25
CA ASN A 69 -9.36 1.61 -13.50
C ASN A 69 -8.21 1.17 -14.41
N SER A 70 -8.54 0.27 -15.35
CA SER A 70 -7.61 -0.14 -16.40
C SER A 70 -7.23 1.06 -17.26
N GLY A 71 -5.93 1.34 -17.36
CA GLY A 71 -5.39 2.52 -18.06
C GLY A 71 -5.16 3.75 -17.15
N GLY A 72 -5.72 3.77 -15.94
CA GLY A 72 -5.51 4.85 -14.96
C GLY A 72 -5.95 6.23 -15.44
N THR A 73 -6.97 6.29 -16.30
CA THR A 73 -7.55 7.54 -16.83
C THR A 73 -8.75 7.95 -15.99
N MET A 74 -9.05 9.25 -15.98
CA MET A 74 -10.26 9.74 -15.34
C MET A 74 -11.37 9.92 -16.39
N PRO A 75 -12.57 9.34 -16.20
CA PRO A 75 -13.71 9.61 -17.08
C PRO A 75 -14.06 11.11 -17.08
N GLU A 76 -14.35 11.66 -18.27
CA GLU A 76 -14.61 13.10 -18.43
C GLU A 76 -15.80 13.58 -17.58
N HIS A 77 -16.82 12.75 -17.41
CA HIS A 77 -18.02 13.10 -16.63
C HIS A 77 -17.77 13.25 -15.13
N TRP A 78 -16.64 12.74 -14.60
CA TRP A 78 -16.27 12.95 -13.20
C TRP A 78 -15.76 14.37 -12.92
N ALA A 79 -15.31 15.08 -13.96
CA ALA A 79 -14.69 16.39 -13.80
C ALA A 79 -15.64 17.40 -13.12
N GLY A 80 -16.94 17.36 -13.44
CA GLY A 80 -17.93 18.24 -12.81
C GLY A 80 -18.03 18.05 -11.30
N THR A 81 -18.05 16.80 -10.83
CA THR A 81 -18.09 16.47 -9.40
C THR A 81 -16.81 16.92 -8.68
N ILE A 82 -15.66 16.75 -9.32
CA ILE A 82 -14.37 17.16 -8.75
C ILE A 82 -14.28 18.69 -8.66
N VAL A 83 -14.72 19.40 -9.70
CA VAL A 83 -14.81 20.87 -9.70
C VAL A 83 -15.74 21.34 -8.57
N ALA A 84 -16.91 20.72 -8.40
CA ALA A 84 -17.82 21.07 -7.31
C ALA A 84 -17.18 20.90 -5.92
N ALA A 85 -16.36 19.87 -5.71
CA ALA A 85 -15.66 19.67 -4.45
C ALA A 85 -14.60 20.77 -4.20
N ILE A 86 -13.88 21.18 -5.24
CA ILE A 86 -12.93 22.30 -5.19
C ILE A 86 -13.66 23.61 -4.86
N GLU A 87 -14.78 23.88 -5.52
CA GLU A 87 -15.61 25.07 -5.29
C GLU A 87 -16.16 25.12 -3.86
N ALA A 88 -16.46 23.95 -3.26
CA ALA A 88 -16.83 23.81 -1.85
C ALA A 88 -15.63 23.94 -0.87
N GLY A 89 -14.42 24.16 -1.38
CA GLY A 89 -13.21 24.37 -0.58
C GLY A 89 -12.51 23.10 -0.12
N MET A 90 -12.64 22.00 -0.88
CA MET A 90 -11.86 20.78 -0.67
C MET A 90 -10.62 20.74 -1.58
N ASP A 91 -9.54 20.20 -1.06
CA ASP A 91 -8.41 19.73 -1.85
C ASP A 91 -8.76 18.42 -2.60
N VAL A 92 -7.98 18.03 -3.62
CA VAL A 92 -8.25 16.79 -4.39
C VAL A 92 -7.03 15.88 -4.48
N MET A 93 -7.18 14.65 -4.00
CA MET A 93 -6.14 13.63 -4.05
C MET A 93 -6.48 12.53 -5.06
N SER A 94 -5.53 12.19 -5.93
CA SER A 94 -5.70 11.16 -6.97
C SER A 94 -4.54 10.17 -7.02
N GLY A 95 -4.87 8.89 -7.14
CA GLY A 95 -3.93 7.80 -7.43
C GLY A 95 -3.99 7.28 -8.86
N LEU A 96 -4.72 7.98 -9.74
CA LEU A 96 -4.78 7.64 -11.16
C LEU A 96 -3.46 7.97 -11.87
N HIS A 97 -3.27 7.43 -13.08
CA HIS A 97 -2.09 7.77 -13.91
C HIS A 97 -2.23 9.14 -14.55
N MET A 98 -3.44 9.50 -14.99
CA MET A 98 -3.78 10.83 -15.46
C MET A 98 -3.67 11.85 -14.30
N ARG A 99 -3.01 12.98 -14.55
CA ARG A 99 -2.92 14.06 -13.56
C ARG A 99 -4.23 14.81 -13.49
N LEU A 100 -4.62 15.23 -12.29
CA LEU A 100 -5.75 16.12 -12.08
C LEU A 100 -5.59 17.43 -12.86
N SER A 101 -4.37 17.96 -12.92
CA SER A 101 -4.04 19.20 -13.63
C SER A 101 -4.12 19.11 -15.16
N ASP A 102 -4.13 17.90 -15.72
CA ASP A 102 -4.25 17.71 -17.17
C ASP A 102 -5.68 17.89 -17.67
N VAL A 103 -6.66 17.92 -16.75
CA VAL A 103 -8.07 18.23 -17.05
C VAL A 103 -8.29 19.74 -16.88
N PRO A 104 -8.52 20.50 -17.97
CA PRO A 104 -8.53 21.97 -17.91
C PRO A 104 -9.53 22.56 -16.91
N ALA A 105 -10.71 21.94 -16.77
CA ALA A 105 -11.74 22.39 -15.83
C ALA A 105 -11.29 22.27 -14.36
N ILE A 106 -10.66 21.14 -14.00
CA ILE A 106 -10.15 20.89 -12.64
C ILE A 106 -9.01 21.83 -12.34
N LYS A 107 -8.06 21.99 -13.27
CA LYS A 107 -6.96 22.94 -13.13
C LYS A 107 -7.46 24.37 -12.91
N ALA A 108 -8.40 24.83 -13.76
CA ALA A 108 -8.95 26.18 -13.66
C ALA A 108 -9.71 26.42 -12.34
N ALA A 109 -10.42 25.41 -11.84
CA ALA A 109 -11.07 25.48 -10.53
C ALA A 109 -10.05 25.55 -9.40
N ALA A 110 -9.04 24.69 -9.41
CA ALA A 110 -7.98 24.68 -8.39
C ALA A 110 -7.23 26.01 -8.33
N ASP A 111 -6.82 26.56 -9.49
CA ASP A 111 -6.14 27.86 -9.58
C ASP A 111 -7.03 29.01 -9.05
N ARG A 112 -8.35 28.95 -9.27
CA ARG A 112 -9.30 29.98 -8.82
C ARG A 112 -9.58 29.92 -7.31
N HIS A 113 -9.70 28.72 -6.76
CA HIS A 113 -10.10 28.49 -5.36
C HIS A 113 -8.91 28.26 -4.43
N GLY A 114 -7.68 28.20 -4.96
CA GLY A 114 -6.47 27.95 -4.19
C GLY A 114 -6.38 26.53 -3.64
N ALA A 115 -7.07 25.57 -4.26
CA ALA A 115 -7.07 24.17 -3.83
C ALA A 115 -5.77 23.46 -4.22
N GLU A 116 -5.26 22.61 -3.33
CA GLU A 116 -4.15 21.72 -3.63
C GLU A 116 -4.66 20.53 -4.47
N LEU A 117 -3.90 20.15 -5.52
CA LEU A 117 -4.11 18.93 -6.29
C LEU A 117 -2.92 18.00 -6.04
N LEU A 118 -3.16 16.82 -5.49
CA LEU A 118 -2.11 15.84 -5.18
C LEU A 118 -2.30 14.59 -6.02
N ASP A 119 -1.45 14.44 -7.03
CA ASP A 119 -1.34 13.21 -7.79
C ASP A 119 -0.27 12.29 -7.16
N VAL A 120 -0.69 11.31 -6.34
CA VAL A 120 0.25 10.50 -5.53
C VAL A 120 1.20 9.62 -6.37
N ARG A 121 0.86 9.41 -7.65
CA ARG A 121 1.69 8.68 -8.62
C ARG A 121 2.75 9.53 -9.33
N HIS A 122 2.77 10.83 -9.09
CA HIS A 122 3.70 11.73 -9.73
C HIS A 122 4.60 12.37 -8.68
N PRO A 123 5.80 11.80 -8.44
CA PRO A 123 6.71 12.32 -7.43
C PRO A 123 7.00 13.80 -7.69
N THR A 124 6.77 14.65 -6.69
CA THR A 124 7.17 16.07 -6.71
C THR A 124 8.65 16.27 -6.41
N ARG A 125 9.36 15.17 -6.15
CA ARG A 125 10.77 15.11 -5.77
C ARG A 125 11.58 14.36 -6.81
N THR A 126 12.81 14.83 -7.02
CA THR A 126 13.87 14.08 -7.68
C THR A 126 14.58 13.15 -6.70
N PHE A 127 14.79 11.91 -7.12
CA PHE A 127 15.53 10.92 -6.36
C PHE A 127 16.94 10.77 -6.91
N ARG A 128 17.88 10.37 -6.05
CA ARG A 128 19.23 9.98 -6.44
C ARG A 128 19.27 8.47 -6.67
N THR A 129 20.35 7.99 -7.29
CA THR A 129 20.65 6.55 -7.30
C THR A 129 20.90 6.07 -5.87
N GLY A 130 20.50 4.84 -5.57
CA GLY A 130 20.77 4.22 -4.26
C GLY A 130 22.27 4.00 -4.07
N THR A 131 22.73 4.16 -2.82
CA THR A 131 24.14 4.05 -2.45
C THR A 131 24.50 2.71 -1.82
N GLY A 132 23.51 2.01 -1.25
CA GLY A 132 23.74 0.80 -0.47
C GLY A 132 24.46 1.07 0.86
N LYS A 133 24.67 2.33 1.27
CA LYS A 133 25.28 2.66 2.56
C LYS A 133 24.30 2.29 3.68
N LYS A 134 24.73 1.44 4.62
CA LYS A 134 23.89 1.01 5.76
C LYS A 134 23.48 2.22 6.59
N ARG A 135 22.21 2.25 6.96
CA ARG A 135 21.58 3.29 7.79
C ARG A 135 21.21 2.75 9.17
N THR A 136 21.14 3.62 10.17
CA THR A 136 20.69 3.25 11.53
C THR A 136 19.17 3.02 11.55
N GLY A 137 18.67 2.38 12.62
CA GLY A 137 17.30 1.88 12.72
C GLY A 137 17.11 0.52 12.04
N ARG A 138 16.00 -0.14 12.36
CA ARG A 138 15.63 -1.46 11.85
C ARG A 138 14.59 -1.32 10.74
N ARG A 139 14.66 -2.17 9.71
CA ARG A 139 13.67 -2.24 8.61
C ARG A 139 13.05 -3.63 8.51
N ILE A 140 11.72 -3.67 8.43
CA ILE A 140 10.93 -4.87 8.16
C ILE A 140 10.28 -4.68 6.80
N LEU A 141 10.59 -5.55 5.84
CA LEU A 141 10.02 -5.48 4.48
C LEU A 141 9.09 -6.67 4.23
N ALA A 142 7.84 -6.36 3.87
CA ALA A 142 6.92 -7.37 3.38
C ALA A 142 7.31 -7.77 1.95
N VAL A 143 7.63 -9.04 1.72
CA VAL A 143 7.83 -9.63 0.38
C VAL A 143 6.68 -10.58 0.08
N GLY A 144 6.58 -11.14 -1.13
CA GLY A 144 5.46 -12.02 -1.41
C GLY A 144 5.61 -12.88 -2.65
N THR A 145 4.88 -13.99 -2.68
CA THR A 145 4.87 -14.92 -3.82
C THR A 145 4.32 -14.27 -5.08
N ASP A 146 3.45 -13.25 -4.95
CA ASP A 146 2.82 -12.55 -6.05
C ASP A 146 2.39 -11.12 -5.68
N CYS A 147 1.87 -10.35 -6.63
CA CYS A 147 1.16 -9.10 -6.43
C CYS A 147 -0.16 -9.30 -5.67
N SER A 148 -0.61 -8.30 -4.91
CA SER A 148 -1.92 -8.33 -4.21
C SER A 148 -2.13 -9.59 -3.33
N CYS A 149 -1.12 -9.95 -2.53
CA CYS A 149 -1.17 -11.06 -1.57
C CYS A 149 -1.12 -10.58 -0.09
N GLY A 150 -1.37 -9.29 0.17
CA GLY A 150 -1.44 -8.76 1.54
C GLY A 150 -0.28 -7.87 1.99
N LYS A 151 0.81 -7.75 1.24
CA LYS A 151 2.03 -6.99 1.64
C LYS A 151 1.79 -5.62 2.30
N LYS A 152 0.89 -4.80 1.75
CA LYS A 152 0.51 -3.50 2.34
C LYS A 152 -0.13 -3.68 3.72
N TYR A 153 -1.10 -4.57 3.83
CA TYR A 153 -1.80 -4.83 5.09
C TYR A 153 -0.88 -5.46 6.12
N THR A 154 0.03 -6.35 5.71
CA THR A 154 1.07 -6.90 6.59
C THR A 154 1.95 -5.81 7.19
N ALA A 155 2.44 -4.87 6.37
CA ALA A 155 3.29 -3.78 6.85
C ALA A 155 2.53 -2.81 7.77
N LEU A 156 1.26 -2.49 7.46
CA LEU A 156 0.40 -1.67 8.31
C LEU A 156 0.06 -2.38 9.63
N ALA A 157 -0.26 -3.67 9.58
CA ALA A 157 -0.57 -4.47 10.77
C ALA A 157 0.64 -4.61 11.69
N MET A 158 1.83 -4.78 11.10
CA MET A 158 3.08 -4.84 11.85
C MET A 158 3.34 -3.53 12.59
N GLU A 159 3.18 -2.39 11.91
CA GLU A 159 3.35 -1.07 12.54
C GLU A 159 2.36 -0.85 13.68
N ALA A 160 1.07 -1.15 13.46
CA ALA A 160 0.04 -1.03 14.48
C ALA A 160 0.34 -1.90 15.71
N ALA A 161 0.78 -3.15 15.50
CA ALA A 161 1.11 -4.07 16.58
C ALA A 161 2.37 -3.64 17.36
N LEU A 162 3.42 -3.17 16.67
CA LEU A 162 4.61 -2.61 17.30
C LEU A 162 4.27 -1.39 18.16
N ARG A 163 3.47 -0.46 17.63
CA ARG A 163 3.02 0.72 18.39
C ARG A 163 2.15 0.34 19.59
N ALA A 164 1.28 -0.65 19.46
CA ALA A 164 0.47 -1.16 20.57
C ALA A 164 1.33 -1.75 21.70
N ARG A 165 2.53 -2.28 21.38
CA ARG A 165 3.55 -2.74 22.33
C ARG A 165 4.47 -1.61 22.83
N GLY A 166 4.21 -0.36 22.47
CA GLY A 166 4.99 0.81 22.88
C GLY A 166 6.33 0.97 22.13
N LEU A 167 6.54 0.23 21.03
CA LEU A 167 7.74 0.34 20.21
C LEU A 167 7.64 1.49 19.20
N LYS A 168 8.79 2.05 18.84
CA LYS A 168 8.89 3.09 17.81
C LYS A 168 8.77 2.42 16.44
N ALA A 169 7.67 2.66 15.72
CA ALA A 169 7.49 2.09 14.40
C ALA A 169 6.77 3.05 13.45
N ASP A 170 7.21 3.12 12.20
CA ASP A 170 6.57 3.89 11.15
C ASP A 170 6.25 3.01 9.94
N PHE A 171 5.03 3.14 9.40
CA PHE A 171 4.69 2.55 8.12
C PHE A 171 5.31 3.38 6.99
N ARG A 172 6.02 2.71 6.07
CA ARG A 172 6.69 3.32 4.93
C ARG A 172 5.99 2.90 3.64
N ALA A 173 5.13 3.80 3.16
CA ALA A 173 4.32 3.57 1.96
C ALA A 173 5.13 3.62 0.67
N THR A 174 4.93 2.61 -0.17
CA THR A 174 5.59 2.43 -1.46
C THR A 174 4.60 2.40 -2.64
N GLY A 175 3.29 2.39 -2.34
CA GLY A 175 2.22 2.46 -3.34
C GLY A 175 1.24 3.61 -3.08
N GLN A 176 0.44 3.94 -4.11
CA GLN A 176 -0.57 5.00 -4.05
C GLN A 176 -1.49 4.90 -2.81
N THR A 177 -2.11 3.74 -2.58
CA THR A 177 -3.02 3.55 -1.45
C THR A 177 -2.30 3.69 -0.11
N GLY A 178 -1.06 3.19 -0.02
CA GLY A 178 -0.23 3.38 1.17
C GLY A 178 0.03 4.86 1.45
N ILE A 179 0.32 5.66 0.42
CA ILE A 179 0.56 7.11 0.58
C ILE A 179 -0.70 7.81 1.09
N MET A 180 -1.88 7.42 0.60
CA MET A 180 -3.15 8.01 1.06
C MET A 180 -3.45 7.66 2.53
N ILE A 181 -3.01 6.50 3.00
CA ILE A 181 -3.15 6.05 4.41
C ILE A 181 -2.10 6.70 5.32
N ALA A 182 -0.85 6.81 4.83
CA ALA A 182 0.29 7.28 5.61
C ALA A 182 0.50 8.80 5.55
N THR A 183 -0.09 9.47 4.55
CA THR A 183 0.16 10.87 4.14
C THR A 183 1.61 11.18 3.75
N ARG A 184 2.48 10.16 3.71
CA ARG A 184 3.88 10.22 3.29
C ARG A 184 4.29 8.91 2.63
N GLY A 185 4.98 8.99 1.50
CA GLY A 185 5.57 7.82 0.85
C GLY A 185 6.10 8.15 -0.55
N VAL A 186 6.34 7.10 -1.33
CA VAL A 186 6.72 7.21 -2.75
C VAL A 186 6.03 6.12 -3.53
N ALA A 187 5.37 6.46 -4.64
CA ALA A 187 4.80 5.46 -5.54
C ALA A 187 5.94 4.88 -6.38
N VAL A 188 6.57 3.80 -5.91
CA VAL A 188 7.80 3.27 -6.53
C VAL A 188 7.55 2.70 -7.92
N ASP A 189 6.30 2.36 -8.26
CA ASP A 189 5.90 1.92 -9.61
C ASP A 189 6.00 3.04 -10.66
N ALA A 190 6.05 4.30 -10.22
CA ALA A 190 6.19 5.49 -11.06
C ALA A 190 7.60 6.12 -10.99
N VAL A 191 8.53 5.50 -10.24
CA VAL A 191 9.92 5.95 -10.17
C VAL A 191 10.71 5.33 -11.32
N VAL A 192 11.47 6.17 -12.04
CA VAL A 192 12.38 5.70 -13.10
C VAL A 192 13.37 4.70 -12.51
N ALA A 193 13.63 3.61 -13.24
CA ALA A 193 14.36 2.43 -12.76
C ALA A 193 15.66 2.75 -12.01
N ASP A 194 16.49 3.66 -12.55
CA ASP A 194 17.77 4.08 -11.94
C ASP A 194 17.65 4.61 -10.51
N PHE A 195 16.47 5.10 -10.12
CA PHE A 195 16.27 5.79 -8.85
C PHE A 195 15.38 5.03 -7.86
N ILE A 196 14.90 3.83 -8.19
CA ILE A 196 14.01 3.06 -7.30
C ILE A 196 14.67 2.84 -5.94
N SER A 197 15.90 2.30 -5.92
CA SER A 197 16.60 2.03 -4.66
C SER A 197 16.84 3.31 -3.86
N GLY A 198 17.30 4.40 -4.48
CA GLY A 198 17.53 5.67 -3.79
C GLY A 198 16.26 6.37 -3.31
N ALA A 199 15.12 6.16 -3.98
CA ALA A 199 13.82 6.60 -3.48
C ALA A 199 13.44 5.86 -2.19
N VAL A 200 13.74 4.57 -2.11
CA VAL A 200 13.49 3.75 -0.92
C VAL A 200 14.50 4.07 0.20
N GLU A 201 15.75 4.41 -0.13
CA GLU A 201 16.72 4.92 0.86
C GLU A 201 16.22 6.23 1.48
N TRP A 202 15.69 7.14 0.66
CA TRP A 202 15.06 8.37 1.16
C TRP A 202 13.83 8.08 2.04
N LEU A 203 13.03 7.08 1.65
CA LEU A 203 11.83 6.70 2.37
C LEU A 203 12.16 6.16 3.76
N THR A 204 13.29 5.44 3.89
CA THR A 204 13.77 4.74 5.10
C THR A 204 15.08 5.34 5.65
N PRO A 205 15.07 6.61 6.12
CA PRO A 205 16.27 7.34 6.52
C PRO A 205 16.94 6.72 7.76
N ASP A 206 18.09 7.28 8.16
CA ASP A 206 18.64 7.02 9.51
C ASP A 206 17.61 7.31 10.59
N ASN A 207 17.54 6.43 11.58
CA ASN A 207 16.61 6.53 12.71
C ASN A 207 17.26 6.01 14.00
N ASP A 208 16.56 6.10 15.12
CA ASP A 208 17.01 5.51 16.38
C ASP A 208 17.27 3.99 16.20
N PRO A 209 18.29 3.40 16.84
CA PRO A 209 18.61 1.97 16.69
C PRO A 209 17.47 1.00 17.02
N ASP A 210 16.51 1.43 17.85
CA ASP A 210 15.33 0.68 18.28
C ASP A 210 14.05 1.02 17.48
N HIS A 211 14.14 1.90 16.47
CA HIS A 211 13.02 2.24 15.59
C HIS A 211 12.86 1.21 14.46
N TYR A 212 11.60 0.88 14.14
CA TYR A 212 11.23 -0.02 13.04
C TYR A 212 10.52 0.70 11.89
N ASP A 213 11.14 0.73 10.72
CA ASP A 213 10.45 1.07 9.48
C ASP A 213 9.73 -0.18 8.94
N CYS A 214 8.40 -0.19 8.96
CA CYS A 214 7.56 -1.23 8.36
C CYS A 214 7.28 -0.88 6.89
N VAL A 215 8.06 -1.46 5.98
CA VAL A 215 8.07 -1.10 4.56
C VAL A 215 7.03 -1.90 3.78
N GLU A 216 6.14 -1.18 3.10
CA GLU A 216 5.17 -1.76 2.16
C GLU A 216 5.92 -2.43 1.00
N GLY A 217 5.65 -3.72 0.77
CA GLY A 217 6.18 -4.42 -0.38
C GLY A 217 5.38 -4.22 -1.66
N GLN A 218 6.08 -4.14 -2.79
CA GLN A 218 5.50 -4.12 -4.14
C GLN A 218 5.95 -5.33 -4.95
N GLY A 219 5.13 -5.75 -5.90
CA GLY A 219 5.51 -6.79 -6.86
C GLY A 219 5.75 -8.18 -6.27
N SER A 220 6.52 -8.97 -7.01
CA SER A 220 7.18 -10.21 -6.60
C SER A 220 8.42 -10.36 -7.46
N LEU A 221 9.52 -10.89 -6.91
CA LEU A 221 10.73 -11.22 -7.68
C LEU A 221 10.45 -12.24 -8.81
N PHE A 222 9.38 -13.00 -8.68
CA PHE A 222 9.00 -14.03 -9.62
C PHE A 222 8.03 -13.53 -10.70
N HIS A 223 7.48 -12.31 -10.54
CA HIS A 223 6.56 -11.74 -11.50
C HIS A 223 7.32 -10.89 -12.54
N PRO A 224 7.35 -11.27 -13.85
CA PRO A 224 8.21 -10.64 -14.85
C PRO A 224 7.98 -9.13 -15.02
N ALA A 225 6.74 -8.67 -14.89
CA ALA A 225 6.42 -7.24 -14.99
C ALA A 225 6.87 -6.39 -13.78
N PHE A 226 7.08 -7.00 -12.59
CA PHE A 226 7.23 -6.26 -11.33
C PHE A 226 8.46 -6.66 -10.50
N ALA A 227 9.26 -7.62 -10.99
CA ALA A 227 10.47 -8.09 -10.31
C ALA A 227 11.49 -6.96 -10.09
N GLY A 228 11.66 -6.06 -11.07
CA GLY A 228 12.57 -4.91 -10.96
C GLY A 228 12.23 -3.98 -9.80
N VAL A 229 10.95 -3.74 -9.53
CA VAL A 229 10.49 -2.93 -8.38
C VAL A 229 10.78 -3.65 -7.06
N SER A 230 10.51 -4.96 -7.01
CA SER A 230 10.75 -5.79 -5.82
C SER A 230 12.24 -5.80 -5.43
N LEU A 231 13.11 -5.96 -6.44
CA LEU A 231 14.56 -5.94 -6.25
C LEU A 231 15.06 -4.55 -5.80
N GLY A 232 14.54 -3.48 -6.42
CA GLY A 232 14.85 -2.11 -6.01
C GLY A 232 14.44 -1.82 -4.56
N LEU A 233 13.31 -2.36 -4.11
CA LEU A 233 12.87 -2.28 -2.71
C LEU A 233 13.82 -3.01 -1.76
N LEU A 234 14.25 -4.23 -2.07
CA LEU A 234 15.20 -4.99 -1.24
C LEU A 234 16.49 -4.19 -1.04
N HIS A 235 17.09 -3.72 -2.13
CA HIS A 235 18.37 -3.00 -2.07
C HIS A 235 18.23 -1.62 -1.43
N GLY A 236 17.15 -0.90 -1.73
CA GLY A 236 16.93 0.43 -1.18
C GLY A 236 16.54 0.40 0.29
N ALA A 237 15.73 -0.56 0.73
CA ALA A 237 15.26 -0.64 2.11
C ALA A 237 16.31 -1.23 3.06
N GLN A 238 17.24 -2.06 2.56
CA GLN A 238 18.24 -2.76 3.38
C GLN A 238 17.62 -3.49 4.58
N PRO A 239 16.58 -4.32 4.35
CA PRO A 239 15.75 -4.88 5.40
C PRO A 239 16.60 -5.70 6.37
N ASP A 240 16.32 -5.56 7.66
CA ASP A 240 16.85 -6.46 8.70
C ASP A 240 15.98 -7.72 8.80
N PHE A 241 14.69 -7.57 8.49
CA PHE A 241 13.70 -8.64 8.56
C PHE A 241 12.82 -8.68 7.30
N LEU A 242 12.53 -9.89 6.82
CA LEU A 242 11.54 -10.13 5.78
C LEU A 242 10.30 -10.85 6.33
N ILE A 243 9.12 -10.40 5.93
CA ILE A 243 7.85 -11.13 6.15
C ILE A 243 7.35 -11.63 4.78
N LEU A 244 7.24 -12.95 4.60
CA LEU A 244 6.73 -13.53 3.35
C LEU A 244 5.19 -13.51 3.33
N CYS A 245 4.62 -12.84 2.34
CA CYS A 245 3.18 -12.76 2.15
C CYS A 245 2.69 -13.73 1.06
N HIS A 246 1.62 -14.45 1.34
CA HIS A 246 1.07 -15.46 0.43
C HIS A 246 -0.46 -15.51 0.50
N GLU A 247 -1.10 -16.00 -0.56
CA GLU A 247 -2.54 -16.27 -0.59
C GLU A 247 -2.74 -17.69 -1.15
N PRO A 248 -3.22 -18.64 -0.34
CA PRO A 248 -3.05 -20.08 -0.59
C PRO A 248 -3.98 -20.66 -1.66
N THR A 249 -5.06 -19.96 -2.03
CA THR A 249 -5.99 -20.43 -3.06
C THR A 249 -5.53 -20.08 -4.47
N ARG A 250 -4.47 -19.28 -4.62
CA ARG A 250 -3.96 -18.84 -5.90
C ARG A 250 -3.10 -19.92 -6.58
N THR A 251 -3.49 -20.27 -7.80
CA THR A 251 -2.83 -21.34 -8.57
C THR A 251 -1.79 -20.81 -9.57
N HIS A 252 -1.88 -19.55 -9.95
CA HIS A 252 -0.96 -18.90 -10.90
C HIS A 252 -0.75 -17.43 -10.55
N MET A 253 0.32 -16.83 -11.06
CA MET A 253 0.58 -15.40 -10.88
C MET A 253 -0.54 -14.56 -11.48
N ARG A 254 -0.86 -13.46 -10.82
CA ARG A 254 -1.93 -12.56 -11.22
C ARG A 254 -1.66 -11.99 -12.61
N GLY A 255 -2.57 -12.24 -13.55
CA GLY A 255 -2.46 -11.78 -14.93
C GLY A 255 -1.59 -12.68 -15.82
N LEU A 256 -1.03 -13.77 -15.29
CA LEU A 256 -0.17 -14.72 -16.00
C LEU A 256 -0.68 -16.16 -15.77
N PRO A 257 -1.77 -16.58 -16.45
CA PRO A 257 -2.39 -17.90 -16.22
C PRO A 257 -1.48 -19.09 -16.56
N HIS A 258 -0.39 -18.85 -17.29
CA HIS A 258 0.60 -19.87 -17.66
C HIS A 258 1.74 -20.01 -16.64
N GLN A 259 1.82 -19.15 -15.62
CA GLN A 259 2.94 -19.10 -14.70
C GLN A 259 2.50 -19.47 -13.28
N PRO A 260 2.91 -20.64 -12.74
CA PRO A 260 2.60 -21.02 -11.36
C PRO A 260 3.29 -20.08 -10.36
N LEU A 261 2.82 -20.10 -9.11
CA LEU A 261 3.53 -19.44 -8.01
C LEU A 261 4.81 -20.20 -7.64
N PRO A 262 5.84 -19.52 -7.12
CA PRO A 262 6.94 -20.20 -6.45
C PRO A 262 6.44 -20.89 -5.17
N ASP A 263 7.10 -21.97 -4.76
CA ASP A 263 6.95 -22.48 -3.40
C ASP A 263 7.48 -21.47 -2.37
N LEU A 264 7.03 -21.60 -1.11
CA LEU A 264 7.30 -20.61 -0.07
C LEU A 264 8.78 -20.54 0.31
N GLU A 265 9.45 -21.69 0.40
CA GLU A 265 10.88 -21.77 0.71
C GLU A 265 11.72 -21.09 -0.36
N THR A 266 11.53 -21.46 -1.63
CA THR A 266 12.21 -20.84 -2.77
C THR A 266 11.95 -19.34 -2.82
N CYS A 267 10.71 -18.92 -2.57
CA CYS A 267 10.37 -17.50 -2.54
C CYS A 267 11.13 -16.75 -1.44
N LEU A 268 11.12 -17.28 -0.21
CA LEU A 268 11.79 -16.66 0.92
C LEU A 268 13.30 -16.60 0.72
N GLU A 269 13.93 -17.72 0.36
CA GLU A 269 15.38 -17.80 0.19
C GLU A 269 15.88 -16.92 -0.96
N THR A 270 15.14 -16.84 -2.06
CA THR A 270 15.50 -15.94 -3.16
C THR A 270 15.46 -14.47 -2.70
N ASN A 271 14.43 -14.07 -1.93
CA ASN A 271 14.38 -12.70 -1.40
C ASN A 271 15.52 -12.43 -0.42
N LEU A 272 15.83 -13.37 0.48
CA LEU A 272 16.96 -13.25 1.41
C LEU A 272 18.29 -13.15 0.66
N GLN A 273 18.53 -14.02 -0.32
CA GLN A 273 19.75 -14.01 -1.13
C GLN A 273 19.96 -12.66 -1.79
N LEU A 274 18.93 -12.08 -2.43
CA LEU A 274 19.06 -10.80 -3.12
C LEU A 274 19.17 -9.62 -2.14
N ALA A 275 18.46 -9.66 -1.00
CA ALA A 275 18.58 -8.64 0.04
C ALA A 275 19.99 -8.55 0.65
N ARG A 276 20.71 -9.68 0.73
CA ARG A 276 22.10 -9.76 1.24
C ARG A 276 23.11 -8.89 0.50
N LEU A 277 22.79 -8.41 -0.71
CA LEU A 277 23.63 -7.44 -1.42
C LEU A 277 23.85 -6.16 -0.61
N THR A 278 22.83 -5.73 0.15
CA THR A 278 22.86 -4.45 0.89
C THR A 278 22.68 -4.61 2.40
N ASN A 279 22.27 -5.80 2.86
CA ASN A 279 22.28 -6.17 4.26
C ASN A 279 22.64 -7.66 4.44
N PRO A 280 23.90 -8.03 4.69
CA PRO A 280 24.30 -9.43 4.81
C PRO A 280 23.62 -10.16 5.97
N ASP A 281 23.14 -9.42 6.99
CA ASP A 281 22.53 -9.96 8.20
C ASP A 281 21.00 -10.07 8.14
N VAL A 282 20.39 -9.85 6.97
CA VAL A 282 18.93 -9.97 6.79
C VAL A 282 18.42 -11.36 7.19
N ARG A 283 17.30 -11.41 7.91
CA ARG A 283 16.68 -12.65 8.42
C ARG A 283 15.21 -12.77 8.01
N PRO A 284 14.69 -14.00 7.87
CA PRO A 284 13.25 -14.20 7.85
C PRO A 284 12.67 -13.92 9.25
N LEU A 285 11.56 -13.19 9.31
CA LEU A 285 10.80 -12.99 10.54
C LEU A 285 9.63 -13.96 10.64
N GLY A 286 8.95 -14.21 9.52
CA GLY A 286 7.84 -15.15 9.43
C GLY A 286 6.97 -14.92 8.21
N LEU A 287 5.75 -15.46 8.26
CA LEU A 287 4.80 -15.44 7.15
C LEU A 287 3.52 -14.72 7.53
N SER A 288 2.99 -13.94 6.59
CA SER A 288 1.66 -13.33 6.66
C SER A 288 0.79 -13.90 5.55
N ILE A 289 -0.05 -14.88 5.88
CA ILE A 289 -0.92 -15.56 4.94
C ILE A 289 -2.26 -14.85 4.87
N ASN A 290 -2.70 -14.48 3.67
CA ASN A 290 -4.06 -14.02 3.44
C ASN A 290 -4.99 -15.23 3.32
N THR A 291 -5.74 -15.53 4.38
CA THR A 291 -6.66 -16.68 4.42
C THR A 291 -8.11 -16.30 4.10
N SER A 292 -8.37 -15.12 3.52
CA SER A 292 -9.71 -14.59 3.26
C SER A 292 -10.63 -15.50 2.44
N ASN A 293 -10.04 -16.41 1.65
CA ASN A 293 -10.75 -17.36 0.78
C ASN A 293 -10.89 -18.76 1.38
N LEU A 294 -10.45 -18.95 2.63
CA LEU A 294 -10.56 -20.21 3.38
C LEU A 294 -11.63 -20.07 4.45
N SER A 295 -12.22 -21.19 4.87
CA SER A 295 -12.96 -21.22 6.13
C SER A 295 -12.02 -20.99 7.32
N LYS A 296 -12.56 -20.59 8.47
CA LYS A 296 -11.75 -20.35 9.68
C LYS A 296 -10.96 -21.60 10.10
N ASP A 297 -11.53 -22.79 9.98
CA ASP A 297 -10.87 -24.04 10.38
C ASP A 297 -9.73 -24.40 9.41
N GLU A 298 -9.98 -24.26 8.10
CA GLU A 298 -8.95 -24.43 7.06
C GLU A 298 -7.82 -23.41 7.21
N ALA A 299 -8.15 -22.16 7.54
CA ALA A 299 -7.18 -21.10 7.78
C ALA A 299 -6.25 -21.44 8.94
N HIS A 300 -6.78 -21.83 10.10
CA HIS A 300 -5.95 -22.21 11.25
C HIS A 300 -5.10 -23.46 10.95
N ALA A 301 -5.67 -24.47 10.28
CA ALA A 301 -4.94 -25.66 9.89
C ALA A 301 -3.78 -25.34 8.92
N TYR A 302 -4.04 -24.46 7.94
CA TYR A 302 -3.04 -24.03 6.97
C TYR A 302 -1.92 -23.22 7.63
N LEU A 303 -2.26 -22.25 8.49
CA LEU A 303 -1.28 -21.45 9.23
C LEU A 303 -0.37 -22.35 10.08
N LYS A 304 -0.94 -23.34 10.77
CA LYS A 304 -0.15 -24.30 11.55
C LYS A 304 0.79 -25.11 10.66
N ALA A 305 0.28 -25.68 9.57
CA ALA A 305 1.08 -26.50 8.66
C ALA A 305 2.25 -25.71 8.07
N VAL A 306 2.00 -24.49 7.60
CA VAL A 306 3.04 -23.61 7.06
C VAL A 306 4.03 -23.19 8.13
N SER A 307 3.58 -22.92 9.36
CA SER A 307 4.49 -22.58 10.45
C SER A 307 5.44 -23.73 10.81
N ASP A 308 4.91 -24.96 10.84
CA ASP A 308 5.69 -26.18 11.08
C ASP A 308 6.68 -26.44 9.92
N GLU A 309 6.23 -26.31 8.67
CA GLU A 309 7.05 -26.55 7.46
C GLU A 309 8.19 -25.53 7.34
N MET A 310 7.90 -24.25 7.53
CA MET A 310 8.86 -23.16 7.38
C MET A 310 9.71 -22.94 8.63
N ASN A 311 9.37 -23.61 9.75
CA ASN A 311 9.96 -23.40 11.07
C ASN A 311 10.00 -21.90 11.46
N LEU A 312 8.91 -21.20 11.17
CA LEU A 312 8.74 -19.76 11.35
C LEU A 312 7.29 -19.46 11.76
N PRO A 313 7.02 -18.39 12.52
CA PRO A 313 5.65 -17.98 12.82
C PRO A 313 4.89 -17.66 11.52
N ALA A 314 3.68 -18.21 11.38
CA ALA A 314 2.75 -17.89 10.31
C ALA A 314 1.47 -17.31 10.91
N VAL A 315 1.06 -16.15 10.42
CA VAL A 315 -0.14 -15.43 10.89
C VAL A 315 -1.04 -15.03 9.74
N ASP A 316 -2.32 -14.84 10.04
CA ASP A 316 -3.20 -13.98 9.25
C ASP A 316 -3.50 -12.74 10.10
N HIS A 317 -3.11 -11.57 9.60
CA HIS A 317 -3.18 -10.32 10.36
C HIS A 317 -4.61 -9.91 10.75
N PHE A 318 -5.64 -10.38 10.04
CA PHE A 318 -7.04 -10.16 10.41
C PHE A 318 -7.58 -11.22 11.36
N LEU A 319 -7.16 -12.48 11.20
CA LEU A 319 -7.68 -13.60 11.99
C LEU A 319 -6.95 -13.79 13.32
N THR A 320 -5.62 -13.80 13.29
CA THR A 320 -4.75 -14.12 14.43
C THR A 320 -3.97 -12.92 14.96
N GLY A 321 -3.99 -11.79 14.26
CA GLY A 321 -3.17 -10.62 14.58
C GLY A 321 -1.68 -10.83 14.27
N MET A 322 -0.82 -9.95 14.79
CA MET A 322 0.62 -9.91 14.49
C MET A 322 1.52 -10.27 15.67
N ASP A 323 0.96 -10.61 16.84
CA ASP A 323 1.73 -10.79 18.08
C ASP A 323 2.86 -11.81 17.93
N ALA A 324 2.61 -12.95 17.28
CA ALA A 324 3.65 -13.97 17.06
C ALA A 324 4.83 -13.47 16.23
N LEU A 325 4.61 -12.53 15.29
CA LEU A 325 5.69 -11.90 14.52
C LEU A 325 6.42 -10.82 15.32
N VAL A 326 5.71 -10.11 16.21
CA VAL A 326 6.33 -9.13 17.11
C VAL A 326 7.20 -9.83 18.15
N ASP A 327 6.72 -10.92 18.74
CA ASP A 327 7.44 -11.70 19.74
C ASP A 327 8.70 -12.41 19.16
N ALA A 328 8.76 -12.57 17.83
CA ALA A 328 9.91 -13.12 17.12
C ALA A 328 11.03 -12.09 16.84
N LEU A 329 10.80 -10.80 17.12
CA LEU A 329 11.83 -9.77 17.02
C LEU A 329 12.83 -9.84 18.19
N PRO A 330 14.11 -9.47 17.99
CA PRO A 330 15.16 -9.58 19.01
C PRO A 330 15.24 -8.39 19.96
#